data_AF-A0A6N8EPJ7-F1
#
_entry.id   AF-A0A6N8EPJ7-F1
#
_cell.length_a   1.000
_cell.length_b   1.000
_cell.length_c   1.000
_cell.angle_alpha   90.00
_cell.angle_beta   90.00
_cell.angle_gamma   90.00
#
_symmetry.space_group_name_H-M   'P 1'
#
loop_
_entity.id
_entity.type
_entity.pdbx_description
1 polymer ?
#
loop_
_entity_poly.entity_id
_entity_poly.type
_entity_poly.pdbx_seq_one_letter_code
_entity_poly.pdbx_strand_id
1 'polypeptide(L)'
;MGTVLAVGMEDGRKARFMCINPEAKEGRAFFELQISPGNNIRFLVAAPFYNEEVSFLHRYGFNDFLDKLDQAGFSDVLDLERENMCR
;
A
#
# COMPACT_ATOMS: atom_id res chain seq x y z
N MET A 1 5.13 12.23 7.03
CA MET A 1 5.50 10.87 7.51
C MET A 1 4.38 9.95 7.09
N GLY A 2 4.54 9.23 5.97
CA GLY A 2 3.57 8.24 5.54
C GLY A 2 3.64 7.03 6.47
N THR A 3 2.54 6.69 7.11
CA THR A 3 2.43 5.45 7.90
C THR A 3 1.96 4.34 6.97
N VAL A 4 2.73 3.26 6.89
CA VAL A 4 2.31 2.02 6.23
C VAL A 4 1.95 1.03 7.32
N LEU A 5 0.75 0.48 7.26
CA LEU A 5 0.35 -0.62 8.12
C LEU A 5 0.38 -1.90 7.27
N ALA A 6 1.44 -2.70 7.40
CA ALA A 6 1.47 -4.00 6.75
C ALA A 6 0.54 -4.95 7.51
N VAL A 7 -0.65 -5.21 6.97
CA VAL A 7 -1.59 -6.21 7.48
C VAL A 7 -1.55 -7.42 6.56
N GLY A 8 -0.76 -8.42 6.92
CA GLY A 8 -0.74 -9.68 6.18
C GLY A 8 -2.08 -10.41 6.33
N MET A 9 -2.90 -10.42 5.27
CA MET A 9 -4.03 -11.33 5.13
C MET A 9 -3.62 -12.47 4.21
N GLU A 10 -3.69 -13.71 4.70
CA GLU A 10 -3.52 -14.92 3.88
C GLU A 10 -4.91 -15.45 3.51
N ASP A 11 -5.35 -15.20 2.29
CA ASP A 11 -6.38 -16.04 1.65
C ASP A 11 -5.64 -17.10 0.81
N GLY A 12 -6.20 -18.29 0.65
CA GLY A 12 -5.59 -19.51 0.06
C GLY A 12 -5.00 -19.36 -1.35
N ARG A 13 -5.04 -18.16 -1.92
CA ARG A 13 -4.36 -17.68 -3.13
C ARG A 13 -3.23 -16.67 -2.81
N LYS A 14 -2.32 -16.97 -1.89
CA LYS A 14 -0.92 -16.43 -1.77
C LYS A 14 -0.65 -14.91 -1.91
N ALA A 15 -1.65 -14.03 -1.93
CA ALA A 15 -1.46 -12.58 -2.02
C ALA A 15 -1.36 -12.02 -0.60
N ARG A 16 -0.26 -11.33 -0.29
CA ARG A 16 -0.15 -10.58 0.97
C ARG A 16 -0.72 -9.20 0.75
N PHE A 17 -1.70 -8.82 1.54
CA PHE A 17 -2.22 -7.46 1.50
C PHE A 17 -1.30 -6.52 2.28
N MET A 18 -1.23 -5.27 1.84
CA MET A 18 -0.57 -4.19 2.56
C MET A 18 -1.48 -2.97 2.56
N CYS A 19 -1.66 -2.36 3.72
CA CYS A 19 -2.41 -1.12 3.84
C CYS A 19 -1.45 0.05 3.61
N ILE A 20 -1.57 0.70 2.46
CA ILE A 20 -0.78 1.86 2.10
C ILE A 20 -1.61 3.11 2.44
N ASN A 21 -0.94 4.13 2.96
CA ASN A 21 -1.54 5.45 3.06
C ASN A 21 -1.42 6.15 1.68
N PRO A 22 -2.54 6.33 0.96
CA PRO A 22 -2.56 6.99 -0.35
C PRO A 22 -2.28 8.51 -0.30
N GLU A 23 -1.95 9.07 0.87
CA GLU A 23 -1.44 10.44 1.07
C GLU A 23 -0.34 10.87 0.08
N ALA A 24 0.31 9.93 -0.62
CA ALA A 24 1.31 10.22 -1.63
C ALA A 24 0.78 10.99 -2.87
N LYS A 25 -0.51 10.88 -3.23
CA LYS A 25 -1.04 11.50 -4.47
C LYS A 25 -2.18 12.52 -4.31
N GLU A 26 -3.07 12.39 -3.32
CA GLU A 26 -4.32 13.20 -3.30
C GLU A 26 -4.52 14.15 -2.10
N GLY A 27 -3.57 14.24 -1.17
CA GLY A 27 -3.62 15.15 -0.03
C GLY A 27 -4.46 14.66 1.17
N ARG A 28 -4.25 15.25 2.35
CA ARG A 28 -4.73 14.72 3.65
C ARG A 28 -6.25 14.63 3.80
N ALA A 29 -7.01 15.50 3.13
CA ALA A 29 -8.46 15.60 3.32
C ALA A 29 -9.25 14.40 2.77
N PHE A 30 -8.65 13.58 1.89
CA PHE A 30 -9.33 12.44 1.29
C PHE A 30 -9.29 11.19 2.20
N PHE A 31 -8.28 11.07 3.07
CA PHE A 31 -7.99 9.83 3.79
C PHE A 31 -8.18 9.92 5.31
N GLU A 32 -8.61 11.08 5.81
CA GLU A 32 -8.85 11.30 7.23
C GLU A 32 -10.20 11.99 7.46
N LEU A 33 -11.06 11.35 8.27
CA LEU A 33 -12.33 11.92 8.72
C LEU A 33 -12.25 12.22 10.21
N GLN A 34 -12.29 13.49 10.57
CA GLN A 34 -12.37 13.92 11.98
C GLN A 34 -13.79 13.71 12.50
N ILE A 35 -13.94 12.89 13.54
CA ILE A 35 -15.23 12.60 14.18
C ILE A 35 -15.46 13.52 15.39
N SER A 36 -14.41 13.77 16.16
CA SER A 36 -14.42 14.69 17.31
C SER A 36 -12.99 15.12 17.66
N PRO A 37 -12.77 16.09 18.58
CA PRO A 37 -11.43 16.47 18.99
C PRO A 37 -10.62 15.27 19.48
N GLY A 38 -9.52 14.96 18.80
CA GLY A 38 -8.64 13.81 19.10
C GLY A 38 -9.09 12.46 18.54
N ASN A 39 -10.25 12.37 17.88
CA ASN A 39 -10.75 11.12 17.29
C ASN A 39 -10.89 11.25 15.77
N ASN A 40 -10.04 10.52 15.05
CA ASN A 40 -9.97 10.56 13.60
C ASN A 40 -10.09 9.13 13.05
N ILE A 41 -10.86 8.95 11.99
CA ILE A 41 -10.87 7.72 11.20
C ILE A 41 -9.89 7.92 10.05
N ARG A 42 -8.95 6.98 9.89
CA ARG A 42 -8.04 6.94 8.74
C ARG A 42 -8.48 5.87 7.76
N PHE A 43 -8.66 6.26 6.51
CA PHE A 43 -8.92 5.34 5.41
C PHE A 43 -7.58 4.90 4.83
N LEU A 44 -7.35 3.59 4.78
CA LEU A 44 -6.16 2.99 4.19
C LEU A 44 -6.58 2.13 2.99
N VAL A 45 -5.74 2.08 1.96
CA VAL A 45 -5.97 1.21 0.80
C VAL A 45 -5.29 -0.12 1.05
N ALA A 46 -6.05 -1.21 1.09
CA ALA A 46 -5.53 -2.56 1.11
C ALA A 46 -5.23 -3.02 -0.32
N ALA A 47 -3.95 -3.11 -0.68
CA ALA A 47 -3.51 -3.55 -1.99
C ALA A 47 -2.84 -4.93 -1.92
N PRO A 48 -3.06 -5.82 -2.90
CA PRO A 48 -2.39 -7.12 -2.98
C PRO A 48 -0.96 -6.98 -3.52
N PHE A 49 -0.02 -7.59 -2.80
CA PHE A 49 1.38 -7.69 -3.20
C PHE A 49 1.85 -9.15 -3.25
N TYR A 50 2.75 -9.43 -4.20
CA TYR A 50 3.46 -10.70 -4.28
C TYR A 50 4.52 -10.77 -3.18
N ASN A 51 4.92 -12.00 -2.82
CA ASN A 51 5.90 -12.23 -1.75
C ASN A 51 7.26 -11.59 -2.06
N GLU A 52 7.66 -11.55 -3.32
CA GLU A 52 8.91 -10.95 -3.77
C GLU A 52 8.90 -9.43 -3.58
N GLU A 53 7.75 -8.79 -3.74
CA GLU A 53 7.56 -7.34 -3.59
C GLU A 53 7.58 -6.93 -2.13
N VAL A 54 6.91 -7.70 -1.28
CA VAL A 54 7.00 -7.54 0.18
C VAL A 54 8.44 -7.77 0.65
N SER A 55 9.13 -8.76 0.07
CA SER A 55 10.54 -9.02 0.37
C SER A 55 11.45 -7.87 -0.09
N PHE A 56 11.14 -7.24 -1.23
CA PHE A 56 11.82 -6.04 -1.71
C PHE A 56 11.65 -4.88 -0.72
N LEU A 57 10.41 -4.62 -0.26
CA LEU A 57 10.13 -3.61 0.76
C LEU A 57 10.98 -3.85 2.02
N HIS A 58 11.03 -5.09 2.53
CA HIS A 58 11.81 -5.40 3.73
C HIS A 58 13.32 -5.21 3.55
N ARG A 59 13.84 -5.39 2.33
CA ARG A 59 15.27 -5.33 2.05
C ARG A 59 15.78 -3.92 1.76
N TYR A 60 15.01 -3.13 1.02
CA TYR A 60 15.43 -1.81 0.52
C TYR A 60 14.72 -0.66 1.21
N GLY A 61 13.60 -0.93 1.89
CA GLY A 61 12.82 0.07 2.60
C GLY A 61 11.72 0.69 1.74
N PHE A 62 10.94 1.57 2.37
CA PHE A 62 9.66 2.01 1.82
C PHE A 62 9.78 2.98 0.65
N ASN A 63 10.74 3.90 0.67
CA ASN A 63 10.89 4.87 -0.42
C ASN A 63 11.30 4.18 -1.72
N ASP A 64 12.30 3.30 -1.67
CA ASP A 64 12.72 2.50 -2.84
C ASP A 64 11.58 1.62 -3.37
N PHE A 65 10.73 1.12 -2.48
CA PHE A 65 9.53 0.36 -2.85
C PHE A 65 8.50 1.22 -3.58
N LEU A 66 8.22 2.43 -3.09
CA LEU A 66 7.32 3.37 -3.76
C LEU A 66 7.84 3.79 -5.14
N ASP A 67 9.12 4.13 -5.24
CA ASP A 67 9.74 4.52 -6.51
C ASP A 67 9.62 3.41 -7.54
N LYS A 68 9.83 2.16 -7.11
CA LYS A 68 9.71 0.99 -7.99
C LYS A 68 8.25 0.67 -8.35
N LEU A 69 7.29 0.91 -7.45
CA LEU A 69 5.87 0.79 -7.76
C LEU A 69 5.42 1.82 -8.81
N ASP A 70 5.86 3.08 -8.66
CA ASP A 70 5.58 4.13 -9.64
C ASP A 70 6.22 3.82 -11.00
N GLN A 71 7.45 3.29 -11.03
CA GLN A 71 8.10 2.83 -12.27
C GLN A 71 7.33 1.69 -12.96
N ALA A 72 6.73 0.79 -12.18
CA ALA A 72 5.89 -0.30 -12.68
C ALA A 72 4.47 0.15 -13.08
N GLY A 73 4.14 1.43 -12.92
CA GLY A 73 2.80 1.95 -13.21
C GLY A 73 1.73 1.44 -12.24
N PHE A 74 2.10 1.10 -11.01
CA PHE A 74 1.15 0.62 -10.01
C PHE A 74 0.06 1.66 -9.74
N SER A 75 -1.18 1.17 -9.66
CA SER A 75 -2.38 1.94 -9.34
C SER A 75 -3.03 1.35 -8.09
N ASP A 76 -3.75 2.18 -7.34
CA ASP A 76 -4.60 1.76 -6.23
C ASP A 76 -5.90 1.08 -6.69
N VAL A 77 -6.15 1.02 -8.00
CA VAL A 77 -7.18 0.18 -8.61
C VAL A 77 -6.76 -1.29 -8.53
N LEU A 78 -7.65 -2.14 -7.99
CA LEU A 78 -7.43 -3.57 -7.89
C LEU A 78 -7.37 -4.22 -9.28
N ASP A 79 -6.16 -4.62 -9.69
CA ASP A 79 -5.90 -5.42 -10.88
C ASP A 79 -5.31 -6.79 -10.48
N LEU A 80 -6.02 -7.87 -10.80
CA LEU A 80 -5.60 -9.23 -10.50
C LEU A 80 -4.62 -9.80 -11.53
N GLU A 81 -4.53 -9.20 -12.72
CA GLU A 81 -3.64 -9.61 -13.81
C GLU A 81 -2.36 -8.75 -13.85
N ARG A 82 -2.19 -7.86 -12.88
CA ARG A 82 -1.00 -7.04 -12.68
C ARG A 82 0.28 -7.86 -12.72
N GLU A 83 1.27 -7.39 -13.47
CA GLU A 83 2.61 -7.98 -13.42
C GLU A 83 3.33 -7.69 -12.10
N ASN A 84 4.14 -8.66 -11.65
CA ASN A 84 4.97 -8.51 -10.47
C ASN A 84 6.09 -7.49 -10.76
N MET A 85 6.16 -6.40 -9.98
CA MET A 85 7.14 -5.31 -10.20
C MET A 85 8.61 -5.78 -10.06
N CYS A 86 8.82 -6.93 -9.43
CA CYS A 86 10.15 -7.51 -9.19
C CYS A 86 10.55 -8.56 -10.22
N ARG A 87 9.74 -8.82 -11.24
CA ARG A 87 10.06 -9.71 -12.37
C ARG A 87 10.22 -8.95 -13.67
#